data_AF-A0A382EZQ4-F1
#
_entry.id   AF-A0A382EZQ4-F1
#
_cell.length_a   1.000
_cell.length_b   1.000
_cell.length_c   1.000
_cell.angle_alpha   90.00
_cell.angle_beta   90.00
_cell.angle_gamma   90.00
#
_symmetry.space_group_name_H-M   'P 1'
#
loop_
_entity.id
_entity.type
_entity.pdbx_description
1 polymer ?
#
loop_
_entity_poly.entity_id
_entity_poly.type
_entity_poly.pdbx_seq_one_letter_code
_entity_poly.pdbx_strand_id
1 'polypeptide(L)'
;MSKVYNWQINRDMSYPYEGKYPERQFAAVFNINRCIACQTCTMACKSTWTFSKGQELMWWNNVETKPYGGYPQYWDVKLLNLM
;
A
#
# COMPACT_ATOMS: atom_id res chain seq x y z
N MET A 1 5.76 10.64 -20.89
CA MET A 1 6.16 9.92 -19.67
C MET A 1 7.62 10.19 -19.41
N SER A 2 7.97 10.54 -18.18
CA SER A 2 9.35 10.82 -17.79
C SER A 2 10.10 9.52 -17.53
N LYS A 3 11.39 9.47 -17.88
CA LYS A 3 12.27 8.35 -17.55
C LYS A 3 12.87 8.61 -16.17
N VAL A 4 12.57 7.74 -15.21
CA VAL A 4 12.96 7.91 -13.79
C VAL A 4 13.72 6.69 -13.32
N TYR A 5 14.80 6.91 -12.56
CA TYR A 5 15.56 5.83 -11.97
C TYR A 5 14.90 5.40 -10.66
N ASN A 6 14.46 4.14 -10.57
CA ASN A 6 13.91 3.57 -9.35
C ASN A 6 15.00 2.79 -8.62
N TRP A 7 15.51 3.37 -7.53
CA TRP A 7 16.56 2.75 -6.70
C TRP A 7 16.11 1.45 -6.00
N GLN A 8 14.81 1.21 -5.81
CA GLN A 8 14.30 0.03 -5.08
C GLN A 8 14.47 -1.25 -5.91
N ILE A 9 14.44 -1.10 -7.23
CA ILE A 9 14.56 -2.18 -8.22
C ILE A 9 15.78 -1.99 -9.14
N ASN A 10 16.61 -0.99 -8.84
CA ASN A 10 17.85 -0.67 -9.55
C ASN A 10 17.70 -0.59 -11.09
N ARG A 11 16.65 0.09 -11.59
CA ARG A 11 16.41 0.25 -13.04
C ARG A 11 15.71 1.57 -13.38
N ASP A 12 15.87 2.02 -14.61
CA ASP A 12 15.05 3.08 -15.18
C ASP A 12 13.65 2.56 -15.51
N MET A 13 12.63 3.38 -15.23
CA MET A 13 11.24 3.10 -15.57
C MET A 13 10.54 4.33 -16.15
N SER A 14 9.52 4.11 -16.99
CA SER A 14 8.61 5.18 -17.40
C SER A 14 7.63 5.48 -16.26
N TYR A 15 7.51 6.75 -15.89
CA TYR A 15 6.55 7.19 -14.88
C TYR A 15 5.81 8.44 -15.37
N PRO A 16 4.52 8.63 -15.00
CA PRO A 16 3.78 9.82 -15.40
C PRO A 16 4.36 11.12 -14.85
N TYR A 17 5.07 11.07 -13.72
CA TYR A 17 5.61 12.25 -13.04
C TYR A 17 7.14 12.31 -13.12
N GLU A 18 7.69 13.50 -12.89
CA GLU A 18 9.14 13.70 -12.77
C GLU A 18 9.70 13.05 -11.51
N GLY A 19 10.97 12.64 -11.58
CA GLY A 19 11.67 12.04 -10.45
C GLY A 19 11.90 13.03 -9.33
N LYS A 20 11.47 12.66 -8.11
CA LYS A 20 11.76 13.40 -6.89
C LYS A 20 12.51 12.47 -5.93
N TYR A 21 13.66 12.93 -5.45
CA TYR A 21 14.53 12.18 -4.56
C TYR A 21 14.65 12.94 -3.23
N PRO A 22 13.71 12.75 -2.29
CA PRO A 22 13.72 13.50 -1.04
C PRO A 22 14.90 13.05 -0.16
N GLU A 23 15.50 13.99 0.57
CA GLU A 23 16.58 13.69 1.54
C GLU A 23 16.11 12.79 2.69
N ARG A 24 14.81 12.86 3.03
CA ARG A 24 14.17 12.08 4.09
C ARG A 24 12.87 11.46 3.61
N GLN A 25 12.67 10.19 3.91
CA GLN A 25 11.46 9.44 3.56
C GLN A 25 10.86 8.80 4.82
N PHE A 26 9.55 8.99 5.02
CA PHE A 26 8.83 8.27 6.07
C PHE A 26 8.83 6.76 5.75
N ALA A 27 9.16 5.94 6.74
CA ALA A 27 9.18 4.49 6.65
C ALA A 27 8.47 3.87 7.85
N ALA A 28 7.83 2.72 7.63
CA ALA A 28 7.17 1.93 8.66
C ALA A 28 7.64 0.48 8.58
N VAL A 29 7.76 -0.18 9.73
CA VAL A 29 8.16 -1.59 9.83
C VAL A 29 7.09 -2.34 10.64
N PHE A 30 6.59 -3.44 10.09
CA PHE A 30 5.57 -4.27 10.72
C PHE A 30 6.18 -5.61 11.17
N ASN A 31 6.11 -5.91 12.47
CA ASN A 31 6.55 -7.21 12.99
C ASN A 31 5.41 -8.22 12.94
N ILE A 32 5.42 -9.06 11.90
CA ILE A 32 4.40 -10.09 11.68
C ILE A 32 4.39 -11.19 12.75
N ASN A 33 5.46 -11.37 13.53
CA ASN A 33 5.49 -12.33 14.64
C ASN A 33 4.65 -11.88 15.85
N ARG A 34 4.28 -10.59 15.92
CA ARG A 34 3.46 -10.02 17.00
C ARG A 34 2.09 -9.53 16.53
N CYS A 35 1.84 -9.55 15.23
CA CYS A 35 0.54 -9.17 14.70
C CYS A 35 -0.49 -10.23 15.07
N ILE A 36 -1.55 -9.82 15.76
CA ILE A 36 -2.68 -10.69 16.12
C ILE A 36 -3.92 -10.46 15.24
N ALA A 37 -3.77 -9.71 14.14
CA ALA A 37 -4.82 -9.39 13.19
C ALA A 37 -6.12 -8.80 13.80
N CYS A 38 -6.01 -8.03 14.89
CA CYS A 38 -7.16 -7.48 15.62
C CYS A 38 -7.93 -6.35 14.92
N GLN A 39 -7.49 -5.90 13.75
CA GLN A 39 -8.11 -4.81 12.97
C GLN A 39 -8.17 -3.43 13.68
N THR A 40 -7.47 -3.23 14.80
CA THR A 40 -7.48 -1.94 15.51
C THR A 40 -6.88 -0.82 14.67
N CYS A 41 -5.78 -1.07 13.95
CA CYS A 41 -5.17 -0.08 13.06
C CYS A 41 -6.06 0.28 11.88
N THR A 42 -6.78 -0.70 11.33
CA THR A 42 -7.79 -0.52 10.29
C THR A 42 -8.87 0.45 10.75
N MET A 43 -9.45 0.20 11.93
CA MET A 43 -10.51 1.05 12.45
C MET A 43 -10.03 2.44 12.87
N ALA A 44 -8.84 2.56 13.45
CA ALA A 44 -8.25 3.85 13.78
C ALA A 44 -8.07 4.73 12.52
N CYS A 45 -7.58 4.14 11.42
CA CYS A 45 -7.46 4.84 10.15
C CYS A 45 -8.83 5.22 9.58
N LYS A 46 -9.80 4.30 9.63
CA LYS A 46 -11.15 4.48 9.10
C LYS A 46 -11.89 5.63 9.78
N SER A 47 -11.92 5.63 11.11
CA SER A 47 -12.64 6.64 11.89
C SER A 47 -12.00 8.02 11.79
N THR A 48 -10.68 8.08 11.61
CA THR A 48 -9.96 9.35 11.51
C THR A 48 -10.08 9.96 10.11
N TRP A 49 -9.97 9.15 9.05
CA TRP A 49 -9.75 9.68 7.69
C TRP A 49 -10.81 9.32 6.66
N THR A 50 -11.36 8.11 6.69
CA THR A 50 -12.26 7.60 5.63
C THR A 50 -13.68 7.32 6.10
N PHE A 51 -14.19 8.17 7.01
CA PHE A 51 -15.52 8.06 7.61
C PHE A 51 -16.64 8.75 6.81
N SER A 52 -16.29 9.53 5.77
CA SER A 52 -17.26 10.35 5.04
C SER A 52 -18.07 9.55 4.02
N LYS A 53 -19.24 10.08 3.63
CA LYS A 53 -20.12 9.49 2.60
C LYS A 53 -19.36 9.29 1.28
N GLY A 54 -19.51 8.12 0.67
CA GLY A 54 -18.82 7.72 -0.55
C GLY A 54 -17.44 7.07 -0.31
N GLN A 55 -16.97 7.04 0.94
CA GLN A 55 -15.71 6.40 1.32
C GLN A 55 -15.93 5.14 2.16
N GLU A 56 -17.16 4.65 2.28
CA GLU A 56 -17.54 3.54 3.16
C GLU A 56 -16.71 2.29 2.86
N LEU A 57 -16.44 2.03 1.59
CA LEU A 57 -15.62 0.91 1.14
C LEU A 57 -14.11 1.19 1.22
N MET A 58 -13.66 2.44 1.36
CA MET A 58 -12.24 2.78 1.36
C MET A 58 -11.56 2.41 2.69
N TRP A 59 -10.61 1.48 2.60
CA TRP A 59 -9.73 1.07 3.69
C TRP A 59 -8.28 1.39 3.34
N TRP A 60 -7.80 2.56 3.75
CA TRP A 60 -6.40 2.97 3.48
C TRP A 60 -5.38 2.12 4.24
N ASN A 61 -5.77 1.64 5.43
CA ASN A 61 -5.02 0.66 6.19
C ASN A 61 -5.95 -0.52 6.44
N ASN A 62 -5.58 -1.72 5.99
CA ASN A 62 -6.35 -2.95 6.16
C ASN A 62 -5.42 -4.11 6.56
N VAL A 63 -5.96 -5.08 7.29
CA VAL A 63 -5.25 -6.32 7.64
C VAL A 63 -5.89 -7.50 6.91
N GLU A 64 -5.07 -8.28 6.22
CA GLU A 64 -5.49 -9.40 5.38
C GLU A 64 -4.89 -10.72 5.88
N THR A 65 -5.66 -11.81 5.78
CA THR A 65 -5.16 -13.16 6.02
C THR A 65 -4.58 -13.74 4.72
N LYS A 66 -3.30 -14.09 4.74
CA LYS A 66 -2.65 -14.84 3.64
C LYS A 66 -2.78 -16.36 3.89
N PRO A 67 -2.86 -17.20 2.83
CA PRO A 67 -2.59 -16.91 1.42
C PRO A 67 -3.82 -16.46 0.59
N TYR A 68 -5.00 -16.40 1.19
CA TYR A 68 -6.22 -16.07 0.46
C TYR A 68 -6.24 -14.58 0.01
N GLY A 69 -6.92 -14.32 -1.10
CA GLY A 69 -6.90 -13.02 -1.78
C GLY A 69 -7.32 -11.84 -0.89
N GLY A 70 -6.74 -10.66 -1.18
CA GLY A 70 -6.85 -9.44 -0.38
C GLY A 70 -8.06 -8.53 -0.66
N TYR A 71 -7.97 -7.27 -0.24
CA TYR A 71 -8.92 -6.21 -0.53
C TYR A 71 -8.30 -5.16 -1.48
N PRO A 72 -8.86 -4.92 -2.69
CA PRO A 72 -9.91 -5.70 -3.34
C PRO A 72 -9.41 -7.10 -3.74
N GLN A 73 -10.33 -8.02 -3.99
CA GLN A 73 -9.99 -9.41 -4.27
C GLN A 73 -8.96 -9.55 -5.41
N TYR A 74 -7.93 -10.36 -5.14
CA TYR A 74 -6.83 -10.71 -6.04
C TYR A 74 -5.94 -9.54 -6.47
N TRP A 75 -5.85 -8.45 -5.68
CA TRP A 75 -4.99 -7.32 -6.04
C TRP A 75 -3.51 -7.72 -6.17
N ASP A 76 -3.03 -8.63 -5.32
CA ASP A 76 -1.66 -9.12 -5.28
C ASP A 76 -1.32 -10.03 -6.47
N VAL A 77 -2.20 -10.98 -6.80
CA VAL A 77 -2.04 -11.84 -8.00
C VAL A 77 -2.08 -11.02 -9.27
N LYS A 78 -2.97 -10.03 -9.37
CA LYS A 78 -3.03 -9.12 -10.52
C LYS A 78 -1.74 -8.32 -10.66
N LEU A 79 -1.18 -7.84 -9.55
CA LEU A 79 0.07 -7.09 -9.55
C LEU A 79 1.26 -7.95 -9.99
N LEU A 80 1.35 -9.21 -9.54
CA LEU A 80 2.36 -10.17 -9.99
C LEU A 80 2.32 -10.42 -11.50
N ASN A 81 1.12 -10.49 -12.10
CA ASN A 81 0.97 -10.67 -13.55
C ASN A 81 1.37 -9.43 -14.38
N LEU A 82 1.51 -8.26 -13.74
CA LEU A 82 1.90 -7.00 -14.40
C LEU A 82 3.40 -6.70 -14.32
N MET A 83 4.15 -7.45 -13.49
CA MET A 83 5.60 -7.29 -13.32
C MET A 83 6.37 -8.14 -14.32
#